data_AF-A0MK83-F1
#
_entry.id   AF-A0MK83-F1
#
_cell.length_a   1.000
_cell.length_b   1.000
_cell.length_c   1.000
_cell.angle_alpha   90.00
_cell.angle_beta   90.00
_cell.angle_gamma   90.00
#
_symmetry.space_group_name_H-M   'P 1'
#
loop_
_entity.id
_entity.type
_entity.pdbx_description
1 polymer ?
#
loop_
_entity_poly.entity_id
_entity_poly.type
_entity_poly.pdbx_seq_one_letter_code
_entity_poly.pdbx_strand_id
1 'polypeptide(L)'
;TYAYTDSSGISQCKTIQNAMTNFSATRFFNGTWYVTHVQKKTSDSVCQTFTASKPSNTTYVVEYSFTGKNGVQNNVYCTAERGEHQKITFTCKNGGTTFTAVFVVMDTDYTGSALFYRCVTMTSTGEKNDNYLVLSRIDGDKQIPGRLTDLTSGLGLQSCQEIRAQVA
;
A
#
# COMPACT_ATOMS: atom_id res chain seq x y z
N THR A 1 -15.63 10.72 9.42
CA THR A 1 -16.11 9.84 8.34
C THR A 1 -15.02 9.69 7.31
N TYR A 2 -14.42 8.51 7.18
CA TYR A 2 -13.44 8.25 6.11
C TYR A 2 -14.22 8.15 4.80
N ALA A 3 -14.12 9.18 3.97
CA ALA A 3 -14.80 9.21 2.70
C ALA A 3 -13.94 8.46 1.67
N TYR A 4 -14.25 7.18 1.46
CA TYR A 4 -13.77 6.40 0.31
C TYR A 4 -14.55 6.86 -0.91
N THR A 5 -14.08 7.89 -1.63
CA THR A 5 -14.96 8.59 -2.59
C THR A 5 -14.98 8.07 -4.02
N ASP A 6 -14.23 7.04 -4.43
CA ASP A 6 -14.26 6.60 -5.84
C ASP A 6 -14.10 5.10 -6.13
N SER A 7 -14.00 4.23 -5.11
CA SER A 7 -14.03 2.78 -5.34
C SER A 7 -15.30 2.17 -4.76
N SER A 8 -16.18 1.68 -5.63
CA SER A 8 -17.17 0.67 -5.24
C SER A 8 -16.39 -0.47 -4.57
N GLY A 9 -16.66 -0.72 -3.28
CA GLY A 9 -15.97 -1.75 -2.51
C GLY A 9 -15.99 -3.11 -3.21
N ILE A 10 -15.09 -4.00 -2.80
CA ILE A 10 -15.00 -5.35 -3.36
C ILE A 10 -15.59 -6.37 -2.39
N SER A 11 -16.11 -7.49 -2.91
CA SER A 11 -16.60 -8.59 -2.06
C SER A 11 -15.46 -9.36 -1.40
N GLN A 12 -14.34 -9.55 -2.11
CA GLN A 12 -13.19 -10.32 -1.67
C GLN A 12 -11.87 -9.78 -2.23
N CYS A 13 -10.78 -9.97 -1.47
CA CYS A 13 -9.43 -9.69 -1.95
C CYS A 13 -9.06 -10.65 -3.09
N LYS A 14 -8.32 -10.15 -4.07
CA LYS A 14 -7.84 -10.94 -5.21
C LYS A 14 -6.77 -11.93 -4.79
N THR A 15 -6.79 -13.10 -5.41
CA THR A 15 -5.66 -14.03 -5.40
C THR A 15 -4.68 -13.62 -6.48
N ILE A 16 -3.49 -13.18 -6.07
CA ILE A 16 -2.45 -12.68 -6.97
C ILE A 16 -1.60 -13.86 -7.43
N GLN A 17 -1.67 -14.18 -8.72
CA GLN A 17 -0.98 -15.32 -9.33
C GLN A 17 0.50 -15.04 -9.60
N ASN A 18 0.86 -13.78 -9.79
CA ASN A 18 2.21 -13.29 -10.10
C ASN A 18 2.87 -12.65 -8.87
N ALA A 19 2.69 -13.25 -7.70
CA ALA A 19 3.44 -12.83 -6.53
C ALA A 19 4.93 -13.18 -6.70
N MET A 20 5.82 -12.31 -6.22
CA MET A 20 7.25 -12.47 -6.38
C MET A 20 7.74 -13.73 -5.67
N THR A 21 8.28 -14.69 -6.42
CA THR A 21 8.97 -15.85 -5.86
C THR A 21 10.23 -15.41 -5.12
N ASN A 22 10.56 -16.07 -4.00
CA ASN A 22 11.75 -15.75 -3.19
C ASN A 22 11.79 -14.30 -2.66
N PHE A 23 10.62 -13.69 -2.47
CA PHE A 23 10.51 -12.37 -1.84
C PHE A 23 11.16 -12.35 -0.45
N SER A 24 12.02 -11.35 -0.21
CA SER A 24 12.63 -11.09 1.09
C SER A 24 11.92 -9.96 1.81
N ALA A 25 11.02 -10.32 2.74
CA ALA A 25 10.35 -9.36 3.60
C ALA A 25 11.36 -8.50 4.38
N THR A 26 12.45 -9.08 4.89
CA THR A 26 13.48 -8.33 5.62
C THR A 26 14.14 -7.24 4.75
N ARG A 27 14.33 -7.46 3.44
CA ARG A 27 14.88 -6.43 2.54
C ARG A 27 13.86 -5.36 2.17
N PHE A 28 12.59 -5.74 2.05
CA PHE A 28 11.51 -4.84 1.66
C PHE A 28 11.06 -3.91 2.81
N PHE A 29 10.85 -4.47 4.01
CA PHE A 29 10.43 -3.73 5.20
C PHE A 29 11.63 -3.08 5.90
N ASN A 30 12.30 -2.21 5.17
CA ASN A 30 13.43 -1.42 5.65
C ASN A 30 13.39 -0.04 5.00
N GLY A 31 13.25 1.03 5.79
CA GLY A 31 13.26 2.42 5.33
C GLY A 31 11.94 2.89 4.72
N THR A 32 12.01 3.96 3.94
CA THR A 32 10.84 4.67 3.42
C THR A 32 10.46 4.21 2.01
N TRP A 33 9.16 4.21 1.72
CA TRP A 33 8.59 4.01 0.40
C TRP A 33 7.62 5.14 0.07
N TYR A 34 7.70 5.63 -1.16
CA TYR A 34 6.82 6.65 -1.73
C TYR A 34 5.89 5.98 -2.73
N VAL A 35 4.58 6.08 -2.52
CA VAL A 35 3.60 5.63 -3.52
C VAL A 35 3.60 6.62 -4.68
N THR A 36 3.96 6.16 -5.88
CA THR A 36 4.02 7.00 -7.08
C THR A 36 2.84 6.77 -8.01
N HIS A 37 2.30 5.56 -8.06
CA HIS A 37 1.15 5.24 -8.90
C HIS A 37 0.17 4.32 -8.18
N VAL A 38 -1.12 4.48 -8.49
CA VAL A 38 -2.22 3.67 -7.92
C VAL A 38 -3.23 3.31 -9.00
N GLN A 39 -3.89 2.16 -8.89
CA GLN A 39 -4.98 1.80 -9.80
C GLN A 39 -6.25 2.60 -9.50
N LYS A 40 -6.55 2.84 -8.21
CA LYS A 40 -7.80 3.46 -7.77
C LYS A 40 -7.55 4.54 -6.74
N LYS A 41 -8.34 5.60 -6.74
CA LYS A 41 -8.40 6.56 -5.63
C LYS A 41 -9.28 6.02 -4.50
N THR A 42 -8.77 5.03 -3.76
CA THR A 42 -9.55 4.40 -2.67
C THR A 42 -9.77 5.34 -1.49
N SER A 43 -8.86 6.28 -1.24
CA SER A 43 -8.94 7.25 -0.13
C SER A 43 -8.10 8.49 -0.45
N ASP A 44 -8.28 9.57 0.31
CA ASP A 44 -7.42 10.76 0.20
C ASP A 44 -5.96 10.46 0.56
N SER A 45 -5.73 9.43 1.38
CA SER A 45 -4.39 8.97 1.75
C SER A 45 -3.75 8.02 0.75
N VAL A 46 -4.43 7.61 -0.34
CA VAL A 46 -3.96 6.49 -1.18
C VAL A 46 -2.52 6.66 -1.71
N CYS A 47 -2.12 7.90 -1.96
CA CYS A 47 -0.79 8.31 -2.40
C CYS A 47 0.16 8.65 -1.23
N GLN A 48 0.01 7.99 -0.09
CA GLN A 48 0.82 8.23 1.11
C GLN A 48 2.25 7.71 0.96
N THR A 49 3.19 8.45 1.55
CA THR A 49 4.52 7.93 1.93
C THR A 49 4.38 7.09 3.20
N PHE A 50 5.09 5.98 3.28
CA PHE A 50 5.12 5.15 4.48
C PHE A 50 6.52 4.68 4.82
N THR A 51 6.75 4.49 6.11
CA THR A 51 7.96 3.86 6.63
C THR A 51 7.68 2.39 6.88
N ALA A 52 8.63 1.54 6.53
CA ALA A 52 8.56 0.10 6.72
C ALA A 52 9.78 -0.36 7.54
N SER A 53 9.56 -1.14 8.58
CA SER A 53 10.63 -1.59 9.46
C SER A 53 10.42 -3.03 9.96
N LYS A 54 11.48 -3.59 10.51
CA LYS A 54 11.50 -4.91 11.13
C LYS A 54 12.07 -4.78 12.55
N PRO A 55 11.27 -4.37 13.55
CA PRO A 55 11.75 -4.13 14.91
C PRO A 55 12.22 -5.39 15.64
N SER A 56 11.78 -6.58 15.21
CA SER A 56 12.19 -7.86 15.79
C SER A 56 12.39 -8.90 14.68
N ASN A 57 12.93 -10.08 15.01
CA ASN A 57 13.13 -11.13 14.01
C ASN A 57 11.83 -11.62 13.34
N THR A 58 10.69 -11.45 14.00
CA THR A 58 9.39 -11.97 13.54
C THR A 58 8.39 -10.87 13.19
N THR A 59 8.58 -9.65 13.72
CA THR A 59 7.60 -8.56 13.58
C THR A 59 8.02 -7.58 12.49
N TYR A 60 7.07 -7.24 11.61
CA TYR A 60 7.16 -6.19 10.62
C TYR A 60 6.20 -5.05 10.95
N VAL A 61 6.61 -3.83 10.66
CA VAL A 61 5.84 -2.61 10.92
C VAL A 61 5.75 -1.78 9.65
N VAL A 62 4.56 -1.21 9.42
CA VAL A 62 4.31 -0.16 8.43
C VAL A 62 3.64 1.01 9.13
N GLU A 63 4.17 2.21 8.92
CA GLU A 63 3.69 3.45 9.54
C GLU A 63 3.52 4.54 8.50
N TYR A 64 2.43 5.29 8.60
CA TYR A 64 2.22 6.49 7.80
C TYR A 64 1.26 7.44 8.47
N SER A 65 1.36 8.71 8.11
CA SER A 65 0.45 9.75 8.58
C SER A 65 -0.19 10.48 7.42
N PHE A 66 -1.41 10.97 7.63
CA PHE A 66 -2.12 11.79 6.66
C PHE A 66 -3.08 12.75 7.37
N THR A 67 -3.33 13.90 6.76
CA THR A 67 -4.32 14.85 7.24
C THR A 67 -5.68 14.46 6.66
N GLY A 68 -6.67 14.22 7.52
CA GLY A 68 -8.04 13.95 7.08
C GLY A 68 -8.73 15.21 6.58
N LYS A 69 -9.90 15.06 5.93
CA LYS A 69 -10.69 16.21 5.41
C LYS A 69 -11.07 17.25 6.46
N ASN A 70 -11.10 16.87 7.73
CA ASN A 70 -11.39 17.74 8.87
C ASN A 70 -10.14 18.43 9.44
N GLY A 71 -8.98 18.34 8.77
CA GLY A 71 -7.72 18.90 9.25
C GLY A 71 -7.05 18.09 10.38
N VAL A 72 -7.65 16.98 10.82
CA VAL A 72 -7.09 16.15 11.89
C VAL A 72 -5.98 15.26 11.34
N GLN A 73 -4.84 15.29 12.02
CA GLN A 73 -3.73 14.38 11.74
C GLN A 73 -4.11 12.95 12.14
N ASN A 74 -4.01 12.02 11.18
CA ASN A 74 -4.20 10.60 11.39
C ASN A 74 -2.84 9.91 11.36
N ASN A 75 -2.63 8.97 12.28
CA ASN A 75 -1.41 8.17 12.36
C ASN A 75 -1.79 6.70 12.29
N VAL A 76 -1.33 6.03 11.24
CA VAL A 76 -1.58 4.62 11.03
C VAL A 76 -0.36 3.83 11.48
N TYR A 77 -0.60 2.87 12.36
CA TYR A 77 0.40 1.90 12.82
C TYR A 77 -0.08 0.49 12.48
N CYS A 78 0.67 -0.20 11.63
CA CYS A 78 0.36 -1.54 11.16
C CYS A 78 1.44 -2.53 11.63
N THR A 79 1.04 -3.64 12.23
CA THR A 79 1.94 -4.74 12.60
C THR A 79 1.56 -6.03 11.89
N ALA A 80 2.56 -6.80 11.50
CA ALA A 80 2.40 -8.16 11.03
C ALA A 80 3.48 -9.03 11.67
N GLU A 81 3.10 -10.23 12.08
CA GLU A 81 4.10 -11.29 12.32
C GLU A 81 4.46 -11.94 10.98
N ARG A 82 5.65 -12.55 10.94
CA ARG A 82 6.13 -13.29 9.79
C ARG A 82 5.15 -14.43 9.47
N GLY A 83 4.31 -14.21 8.46
CA GLY A 83 3.41 -15.22 7.91
C GLY A 83 4.10 -16.17 6.93
N GLU A 84 3.32 -17.13 6.42
CA GLU A 84 3.73 -18.00 5.32
C GLU A 84 3.71 -17.27 3.97
N HIS A 85 4.65 -17.65 3.10
CA HIS A 85 4.84 -17.33 1.68
C HIS A 85 4.03 -16.19 1.03
N GLN A 86 4.77 -15.26 0.40
CA GLN A 86 4.34 -14.31 -0.66
C GLN A 86 3.24 -13.29 -0.29
N LYS A 87 2.54 -13.47 0.83
CA LYS A 87 1.49 -12.60 1.35
C LYS A 87 1.78 -12.23 2.81
N ILE A 88 1.58 -10.97 3.16
CA ILE A 88 1.71 -10.50 4.54
C ILE A 88 0.42 -9.79 4.94
N THR A 89 -0.17 -10.21 6.06
CA THR A 89 -1.39 -9.61 6.59
C THR A 89 -1.03 -8.75 7.79
N PHE A 90 -1.22 -7.45 7.64
CA PHE A 90 -1.06 -6.48 8.71
C PHE A 90 -2.36 -6.26 9.47
N THR A 91 -2.26 -6.11 10.78
CA THR A 91 -3.30 -5.50 11.62
C THR A 91 -2.93 -4.05 11.84
N CYS A 92 -3.82 -3.14 11.45
CA CYS A 92 -3.59 -1.71 11.47
C CYS A 92 -4.52 -0.99 12.44
N LYS A 93 -3.99 0.05 13.09
CA LYS A 93 -4.72 0.95 13.98
C LYS A 93 -4.56 2.39 13.52
N ASN A 94 -5.65 3.14 13.54
CA ASN A 94 -5.66 4.59 13.36
C ASN A 94 -6.63 5.19 14.40
N GLY A 95 -6.09 5.65 15.52
CA GLY A 95 -6.91 6.04 16.68
C GLY A 95 -7.85 4.90 17.11
N GLY A 96 -9.15 5.16 17.17
CA GLY A 96 -10.17 4.15 17.49
C GLY A 96 -10.56 3.21 16.32
N THR A 97 -10.00 3.41 15.12
CA THR A 97 -10.31 2.58 13.94
C THR A 97 -9.31 1.44 13.81
N THR A 98 -9.81 0.23 13.51
CA THR A 98 -8.98 -0.94 13.21
C THR A 98 -9.35 -1.53 11.86
N PHE A 99 -8.34 -2.01 11.14
CA PHE A 99 -8.51 -2.68 9.85
C PHE A 99 -7.36 -3.65 9.62
N THR A 100 -7.55 -4.58 8.70
CA THR A 100 -6.47 -5.44 8.21
C THR A 100 -6.03 -5.01 6.82
N ALA A 101 -4.76 -5.20 6.50
CA ALA A 101 -4.21 -4.93 5.18
C ALA A 101 -3.37 -6.11 4.69
N VAL A 102 -3.81 -6.74 3.62
CA VAL A 102 -3.10 -7.81 2.92
C VAL A 102 -2.19 -7.18 1.87
N PHE A 103 -0.89 -7.43 1.98
CA PHE A 103 0.13 -7.00 1.02
C PHE A 103 0.65 -8.23 0.27
N VAL A 104 0.67 -8.15 -1.06
CA VAL A 104 1.31 -9.15 -1.93
C VAL A 104 2.27 -8.44 -2.86
N VAL A 105 3.57 -8.64 -2.65
CA VAL A 105 4.62 -8.04 -3.48
C VAL A 105 4.74 -8.84 -4.77
N MET A 106 4.53 -8.17 -5.90
CA MET A 106 4.55 -8.78 -7.23
C MET A 106 5.95 -8.70 -7.84
N ASP A 107 6.65 -7.59 -7.60
CA ASP A 107 8.05 -7.42 -7.99
C ASP A 107 8.70 -6.31 -7.16
N THR A 108 9.98 -6.47 -6.81
CA THR A 108 10.82 -5.41 -6.22
C THR A 108 12.30 -5.67 -6.45
N ASP A 109 13.06 -4.60 -6.71
CA ASP A 109 14.53 -4.61 -6.68
C ASP A 109 15.08 -4.29 -5.27
N TYR A 110 14.18 -4.05 -4.30
CA TYR A 110 14.40 -3.65 -2.91
C TYR A 110 15.00 -2.24 -2.71
N THR A 111 15.76 -1.73 -3.68
CA THR A 111 16.59 -0.53 -3.56
C THR A 111 16.06 0.69 -4.31
N GLY A 112 15.16 0.49 -5.27
CA GLY A 112 14.63 1.54 -6.13
C GLY A 112 13.12 1.51 -6.22
N SER A 113 12.53 0.35 -6.51
CA SER A 113 11.13 0.24 -6.89
C SER A 113 10.45 -1.04 -6.43
N ALA A 114 9.12 -0.98 -6.35
CA ALA A 114 8.29 -2.16 -6.17
C ALA A 114 6.90 -2.00 -6.81
N LEU A 115 6.30 -3.12 -7.19
CA LEU A 115 4.88 -3.25 -7.47
C LEU A 115 4.29 -4.19 -6.42
N PHE A 116 3.18 -3.77 -5.81
CA PHE A 116 2.45 -4.65 -4.91
C PHE A 116 0.94 -4.43 -4.97
N TYR A 117 0.22 -5.51 -4.65
CA TYR A 117 -1.20 -5.49 -4.42
C TYR A 117 -1.48 -5.27 -2.94
N ARG A 118 -2.42 -4.37 -2.63
CA ARG A 118 -2.94 -4.11 -1.30
C ARG A 118 -4.43 -4.36 -1.27
N CYS A 119 -4.91 -5.12 -0.30
CA CYS A 119 -6.33 -5.24 0.01
C CYS A 119 -6.58 -4.90 1.49
N VAL A 120 -7.46 -3.94 1.75
CA VAL A 120 -7.84 -3.51 3.09
C VAL A 120 -9.20 -4.09 3.43
N THR A 121 -9.37 -4.56 4.67
CA THR A 121 -10.68 -4.95 5.24
C THR A 121 -10.91 -4.20 6.54
N MET A 122 -12.00 -3.43 6.62
CA MET A 122 -12.41 -2.76 7.85
C MET A 122 -12.93 -3.77 8.87
N THR A 123 -12.38 -3.76 10.07
CA THR A 123 -12.75 -4.76 11.09
C THR A 123 -14.19 -4.58 11.57
N SER A 124 -14.68 -3.34 11.64
CA SER A 124 -16.02 -3.03 12.15
C SER A 124 -17.15 -3.33 11.16
N THR A 125 -16.91 -3.16 9.87
CA THR A 125 -17.94 -3.27 8.82
C THR A 125 -17.73 -4.47 7.89
N GLY A 126 -16.53 -5.03 7.84
CA GLY A 126 -16.14 -6.06 6.87
C GLY A 126 -15.96 -5.55 5.44
N GLU A 127 -16.16 -4.25 5.20
CA GLU A 127 -15.97 -3.58 3.91
C GLU A 127 -14.54 -3.74 3.42
N LYS A 128 -14.38 -3.96 2.12
CA LYS A 128 -13.09 -4.20 1.50
C LYS A 128 -12.84 -3.27 0.33
N ASN A 129 -11.58 -2.86 0.20
CA ASN A 129 -11.09 -2.12 -0.95
C ASN A 129 -9.70 -2.63 -1.32
N ASP A 130 -9.41 -2.68 -2.61
CA ASP A 130 -8.11 -3.10 -3.10
C ASP A 130 -7.48 -2.12 -4.07
N ASN A 131 -6.17 -2.28 -4.26
CA ASN A 131 -5.39 -1.44 -5.14
C ASN A 131 -4.10 -2.14 -5.58
N TYR A 132 -3.62 -1.77 -6.76
CA TYR A 132 -2.23 -2.02 -7.17
C TYR A 132 -1.47 -0.72 -7.03
N LEU A 133 -0.28 -0.79 -6.43
CA LEU A 133 0.53 0.39 -6.15
C LEU A 133 1.95 0.19 -6.63
N VAL A 134 2.51 1.23 -7.26
CA VAL A 134 3.93 1.33 -7.55
C VAL A 134 4.59 2.18 -6.48
N LEU A 135 5.72 1.69 -5.98
CA LEU A 135 6.52 2.31 -4.95
C LEU A 135 7.87 2.73 -5.50
N SER A 136 8.41 3.81 -4.93
CA SER A 136 9.77 4.30 -5.14
C SER A 136 10.50 4.45 -3.81
N ARG A 137 11.82 4.19 -3.79
CA ARG A 137 12.70 4.57 -2.66
C ARG A 137 13.09 6.04 -2.67
N ILE A 138 12.93 6.69 -3.80
CA ILE A 138 13.27 8.10 -4.01
C ILE A 138 11.96 8.88 -4.08
N ASP A 139 11.91 9.97 -3.32
CA ASP A 139 10.77 10.89 -3.35
C ASP A 139 10.58 11.52 -4.74
N GLY A 140 9.38 12.03 -4.95
CA GLY A 140 8.95 12.67 -6.17
C GLY A 140 8.25 11.73 -7.14
N ASP A 141 7.63 12.35 -8.13
CA ASP A 141 6.74 11.68 -9.07
C ASP A 141 7.56 11.01 -10.17
N LYS A 142 7.93 9.75 -9.93
CA LYS A 142 8.72 8.93 -10.85
C LYS A 142 7.82 8.21 -11.83
N GLN A 143 8.15 8.25 -13.12
CA GLN A 143 7.59 7.33 -14.11
C GLN A 143 7.73 5.88 -13.63
N ILE A 144 6.80 5.02 -14.06
CA ILE A 144 6.87 3.58 -13.78
C ILE A 144 8.21 3.05 -14.33
N PRO A 145 9.07 2.45 -13.50
CA PRO A 145 10.34 1.89 -13.95
C PRO A 145 10.13 0.80 -15.00
N GLY A 146 10.98 0.76 -16.03
CA GLY A 146 10.85 -0.18 -17.16
C GLY A 146 10.72 -1.65 -16.74
N ARG A 147 11.36 -2.06 -15.64
CA ARG A 147 11.25 -3.41 -15.07
C ARG A 147 9.83 -3.81 -14.65
N LEU A 148 8.97 -2.83 -14.36
CA LEU A 148 7.59 -3.03 -13.94
C LEU A 148 6.60 -2.88 -15.09
N THR A 149 7.03 -2.48 -16.29
CA THR A 149 6.12 -2.15 -17.41
C THR A 149 5.22 -3.33 -17.79
N ASP A 150 5.78 -4.53 -17.94
CA ASP A 150 5.00 -5.71 -18.32
C ASP A 150 3.90 -6.04 -17.29
N LEU A 151 4.24 -5.94 -16.00
CA LEU A 151 3.31 -6.20 -14.90
C LEU A 151 2.26 -5.11 -14.71
N THR A 152 2.48 -3.90 -15.25
CA THR A 152 1.62 -2.72 -15.03
C THR A 152 0.78 -2.32 -16.23
N SER A 153 1.14 -2.75 -17.45
CA SER A 153 0.53 -2.34 -18.73
C SER A 153 -1.00 -2.49 -18.80
N GLY A 154 -1.57 -3.49 -18.13
CA GLY A 154 -3.02 -3.73 -18.08
C GLY A 154 -3.71 -3.25 -16.79
N LEU A 155 -2.99 -2.60 -15.87
CA LEU A 155 -3.53 -2.26 -14.55
C LEU A 155 -4.26 -0.91 -14.53
N GLY A 156 -4.09 -0.06 -15.55
CA GLY A 156 -4.72 1.27 -15.59
C GLY A 156 -4.26 2.19 -14.45
N LEU A 157 -2.96 2.17 -14.15
CA LEU A 157 -2.40 2.95 -13.05
C LEU A 157 -2.41 4.45 -13.37
N GLN A 158 -2.75 5.25 -12.36
CA GLN A 158 -2.76 6.70 -12.38
C GLN A 158 -1.59 7.24 -11.55
N SER A 159 -1.00 8.36 -11.99
CA SER A 159 0.07 9.01 -11.25
C SER A 159 -0.44 9.70 -10.00
N CYS A 160 0.26 9.52 -8.89
CA CYS A 160 -0.03 10.25 -7.66
C CYS A 160 0.23 11.76 -7.79
N GLN A 161 1.07 12.19 -8.73
CA GLN A 161 1.23 13.59 -9.09
C GLN A 161 -0.08 14.20 -9.57
N GLU A 162 -0.69 13.54 -10.55
CA GLU A 162 -1.91 13.98 -11.21
C GLU A 162 -3.08 13.98 -10.21
N ILE A 163 -3.16 12.93 -9.38
CA ILE A 163 -4.17 12.83 -8.32
C ILE A 163 -4.03 13.98 -7.31
N ARG A 164 -2.80 14.32 -6.89
CA ARG A 164 -2.56 15.43 -5.94
C ARG A 164 -2.88 16.79 -6.58
N ALA A 165 -2.54 16.99 -7.84
CA ALA A 165 -2.82 18.23 -8.57
C ALA A 165 -4.32 18.51 -8.76
N GLN A 166 -5.16 17.47 -8.81
CA GLN A 166 -6.62 17.62 -8.91
C GLN A 166 -7.30 18.04 -7.59
N VAL A 167 -6.57 18.03 -6.46
CA VAL A 167 -7.10 18.32 -5.12
C VAL A 167 -6.52 19.62 -4.54
N ALA A 168 -5.54 20.22 -5.22
CA ALA A 168 -4.97 21.53 -4.90
C ALA A 168 -5.77 22.66 -5.56
#